data_AF-A0A285EE66-F1
#
_entry.id   AF-A0A285EE66-F1
#
_cell.length_a   1.000
_cell.length_b   1.000
_cell.length_c   1.000
_cell.angle_alpha   90.00
_cell.angle_beta   90.00
_cell.angle_gamma   90.00
#
_symmetry.space_group_name_H-M   'P 1'
#
loop_
_entity.id
_entity.type
_entity.pdbx_description
1 polymer ?
#
loop_
_entity_poly.entity_id
_entity_poly.type
_entity_poly.pdbx_seq_one_letter_code
_entity_poly.pdbx_strand_id
1 'polypeptide(L)'
;MRASLEAHLGSRQVGKVVYGSIIGLALVVTLEKHPPAPWVMAVWLLGTALAVGLAEVYSEVVGVETSTRQPVSRPQFGHMAEDAVAVGFGVAFPAVFFLLSALGLFEVDTAFTIAKWTGLGLIGFYGYWAARFAGAATHHALLKGALVALIGAGLIALKALVH
;
A
#
# COMPACT_ATOMS: atom_id res chain seq x y z
N MET A 1 13.89 -1.02 26.99
CA MET A 1 12.62 -1.66 26.54
C MET A 1 11.80 -0.78 25.57
N ARG A 2 11.70 0.54 25.77
CA ARG A 2 10.95 1.45 24.86
C ARG A 2 11.47 1.50 23.40
N ALA A 3 12.79 1.51 23.21
CA ALA A 3 13.39 1.58 21.86
C ALA A 3 13.09 0.36 20.95
N SER A 4 12.85 -0.82 21.53
CA SER A 4 12.50 -2.03 20.74
C SER A 4 11.04 -1.99 20.29
N LEU A 5 10.14 -1.47 21.13
CA LEU A 5 8.73 -1.26 20.78
C LEU A 5 8.57 -0.12 19.75
N GLU A 6 9.28 0.99 19.91
CA GLU A 6 9.28 2.09 18.92
C GLU A 6 9.86 1.65 17.56
N ALA A 7 10.94 0.85 17.56
CA ALA A 7 11.49 0.27 16.34
C ALA A 7 10.54 -0.77 15.70
N HIS A 8 9.81 -1.54 16.50
CA HIS A 8 8.81 -2.49 16.00
C HIS A 8 7.60 -1.77 15.39
N LEU A 9 7.11 -0.72 16.04
CA LEU A 9 5.95 0.07 15.61
C LEU A 9 6.24 0.89 14.34
N GLY A 10 7.42 1.51 14.23
CA GLY A 10 7.83 2.21 13.00
C GLY A 10 8.02 1.28 11.80
N SER A 11 8.37 0.01 12.01
CA SER A 11 8.56 -0.97 10.94
C SER A 11 7.25 -1.59 10.42
N ARG A 12 6.26 -1.78 11.31
CA ARG A 12 5.00 -2.46 10.97
C ARG A 12 4.16 -1.60 10.02
N GLN A 13 4.01 -0.31 10.33
CA GLN A 13 3.26 0.63 9.49
C GLN A 13 3.87 0.74 8.08
N VAL A 14 5.20 0.77 7.96
CA VAL A 14 5.87 0.78 6.66
C VAL A 14 5.53 -0.45 5.83
N GLY A 15 5.56 -1.64 6.45
CA GLY A 15 5.15 -2.89 5.77
C GLY A 15 3.71 -2.86 5.29
N LYS A 16 2.79 -2.31 6.10
CA LYS A 16 1.37 -2.14 5.75
C LYS A 16 1.19 -1.19 4.55
N VAL A 17 1.93 -0.08 4.49
CA VAL A 17 1.89 0.84 3.33
C VAL A 17 2.38 0.15 2.07
N VAL A 18 3.48 -0.62 2.14
CA VAL A 18 3.99 -1.40 0.99
C VAL A 18 2.94 -2.39 0.49
N TYR A 19 2.35 -3.16 1.39
CA TYR A 19 1.28 -4.12 1.07
C TYR A 19 0.09 -3.43 0.38
N GLY A 20 -0.42 -2.34 0.96
CA GLY A 20 -1.48 -1.55 0.34
C GLY A 20 -1.10 -0.98 -1.03
N SER A 21 0.14 -0.50 -1.17
CA SER A 21 0.65 0.04 -2.44
C SER A 21 0.72 -1.01 -3.54
N ILE A 22 1.05 -2.26 -3.20
CA ILE A 22 1.02 -3.38 -4.15
C ILE A 22 -0.41 -3.64 -4.63
N ILE A 23 -1.40 -3.63 -3.73
CA ILE A 23 -2.82 -3.80 -4.09
C ILE A 23 -3.29 -2.65 -4.99
N GLY A 24 -3.01 -1.40 -4.60
CA GLY A 24 -3.37 -0.22 -5.39
C GLY A 24 -2.75 -0.25 -6.79
N LEU A 25 -1.45 -0.59 -6.88
CA LEU A 25 -0.75 -0.73 -8.15
C LEU A 25 -1.34 -1.87 -9.00
N ALA A 26 -1.67 -3.02 -8.41
CA ALA A 26 -2.31 -4.11 -9.12
C ALA A 26 -3.63 -3.68 -9.75
N LEU A 27 -4.45 -2.92 -9.02
CA LEU A 27 -5.72 -2.40 -9.52
C LEU A 27 -5.51 -1.43 -10.70
N VAL A 28 -4.58 -0.48 -10.56
CA VAL A 28 -4.20 0.47 -11.62
C VAL A 28 -3.74 -0.26 -12.87
N VAL A 29 -2.81 -1.20 -12.73
CA VAL A 29 -2.25 -1.98 -13.85
C VAL A 29 -3.34 -2.80 -14.56
N THR A 30 -4.28 -3.37 -13.80
CA THR A 30 -5.36 -4.21 -14.34
C THR A 30 -6.38 -3.39 -15.12
N LEU A 31 -6.76 -2.22 -14.62
CA LEU A 31 -7.83 -1.40 -15.21
C LEU A 31 -7.37 -0.49 -16.35
N GLU A 32 -6.05 -0.35 -16.56
CA GLU A 32 -5.49 0.51 -17.60
C GLU A 32 -5.89 0.11 -19.04
N LYS A 33 -6.22 -1.16 -19.31
CA LYS A 33 -6.55 -1.62 -20.67
C LYS A 33 -7.89 -1.08 -21.18
N HIS A 34 -8.89 -1.03 -20.31
CA HIS A 34 -10.21 -0.48 -20.61
C HIS A 34 -10.48 0.61 -19.57
N PRO A 35 -9.79 1.76 -19.69
CA PRO A 35 -9.73 2.73 -18.63
C PRO A 35 -11.14 3.27 -18.36
N PRO A 36 -11.68 3.08 -17.15
CA PRO A 36 -12.92 3.74 -16.79
C PRO A 36 -12.66 5.25 -16.65
N ALA A 37 -13.73 6.05 -16.53
CA ALA A 37 -13.57 7.49 -16.33
C ALA A 37 -12.69 7.78 -15.09
N PRO A 38 -11.87 8.85 -15.10
CA PRO A 38 -10.92 9.10 -14.01
C PRO A 38 -11.55 9.16 -12.61
N TRP A 39 -12.73 9.77 -12.46
CA TRP A 39 -13.44 9.81 -11.19
C TRP A 39 -13.88 8.40 -10.72
N VAL A 40 -14.23 7.51 -11.65
CA VAL A 40 -14.56 6.10 -11.35
C VAL A 40 -13.32 5.40 -10.83
N MET A 41 -12.14 5.60 -11.46
CA MET A 41 -10.89 5.05 -10.92
C MET A 41 -10.62 5.49 -9.48
N ALA A 42 -10.81 6.78 -9.18
CA ALA A 42 -10.64 7.27 -7.82
C ALA A 42 -11.61 6.59 -6.83
N VAL A 43 -12.88 6.45 -7.20
CA VAL A 43 -13.88 5.74 -6.38
C VAL A 43 -13.50 4.28 -6.16
N TRP A 44 -13.02 3.58 -7.19
CA TRP A 44 -12.60 2.18 -7.08
C TRP A 44 -11.39 2.01 -6.16
N LEU A 45 -10.40 2.90 -6.26
CA LEU A 45 -9.23 2.90 -5.39
C LEU A 45 -9.60 3.21 -3.94
N LEU A 46 -10.42 4.23 -3.70
CA LEU A 46 -10.91 4.58 -2.36
C LEU A 46 -11.80 3.48 -1.76
N GLY A 47 -12.67 2.89 -2.56
CA GLY A 47 -13.53 1.77 -2.15
C GLY A 47 -12.70 0.53 -1.79
N THR A 48 -11.66 0.24 -2.58
CA THR A 48 -10.73 -0.86 -2.30
C THR A 48 -9.91 -0.57 -1.05
N ALA A 49 -9.43 0.66 -0.87
CA ALA A 49 -8.70 1.07 0.34
C ALA A 49 -9.56 0.90 1.60
N LEU A 50 -10.83 1.30 1.54
CA LEU A 50 -11.77 1.11 2.64
C LEU A 50 -12.04 -0.37 2.89
N ALA A 51 -12.34 -1.16 1.86
CA ALA A 51 -12.63 -2.58 1.99
C ALA A 51 -11.44 -3.36 2.57
N VAL A 52 -10.24 -3.13 2.04
CA VAL A 52 -9.00 -3.78 2.51
C VAL A 52 -8.64 -3.29 3.91
N GLY A 53 -8.77 -2.00 4.21
CA GLY A 53 -8.54 -1.48 5.56
C GLY A 53 -9.48 -2.09 6.59
N LEU A 54 -10.78 -2.21 6.29
CA LEU A 54 -11.74 -2.89 7.18
C LEU A 54 -11.44 -4.38 7.33
N ALA A 55 -11.05 -5.05 6.24
CA ALA A 55 -10.63 -6.44 6.29
C ALA A 55 -9.39 -6.61 7.18
N GLU A 56 -8.47 -5.65 7.16
CA GLU A 56 -7.28 -5.64 8.00
C GLU A 56 -7.66 -5.56 9.49
N VAL A 57 -8.48 -4.59 9.87
CA VAL A 57 -8.98 -4.47 11.26
C VAL A 57 -9.67 -5.75 11.70
N TYR A 58 -10.56 -6.29 10.87
CA TYR A 58 -11.27 -7.52 11.17
C TYR A 58 -10.32 -8.70 11.39
N SER A 59 -9.32 -8.85 10.51
CA SER A 59 -8.35 -9.94 10.62
C SER A 59 -7.50 -9.85 11.89
N GLU A 60 -7.11 -8.64 12.31
CA GLU A 60 -6.35 -8.44 13.55
C GLU A 60 -7.22 -8.68 14.79
N VAL A 61 -8.49 -8.25 14.77
CA VAL A 61 -9.46 -8.54 15.85
C VAL A 61 -9.62 -10.05 16.01
N VAL A 62 -9.95 -10.76 14.92
CA VAL A 62 -10.13 -12.22 14.95
C VAL A 62 -8.84 -12.91 15.41
N GLY A 63 -7.67 -12.44 14.96
CA GLY A 63 -6.38 -13.00 15.36
C GLY A 63 -6.11 -12.87 16.86
N VAL A 64 -6.40 -11.71 17.46
CA VAL A 64 -6.22 -11.48 18.89
C VAL A 64 -7.23 -12.26 19.72
N GLU A 65 -8.52 -12.23 19.36
CA GLU A 65 -9.56 -12.92 20.13
C GLU A 65 -9.37 -14.44 20.09
N THR A 66 -8.97 -14.99 18.95
CA THR A 66 -8.74 -16.43 18.79
C THR A 66 -7.50 -16.89 19.59
N SER A 67 -6.43 -16.10 19.60
CA SER A 67 -5.17 -16.47 20.28
C SER A 67 -5.22 -16.25 21.79
N THR A 68 -5.88 -15.18 22.26
CA THR A 68 -5.93 -14.81 23.67
C THR A 68 -7.18 -15.32 24.39
N ARG A 69 -8.22 -15.74 23.63
CA ARG A 69 -9.57 -16.08 24.14
C ARG A 69 -10.21 -14.95 24.94
N GLN A 70 -9.84 -13.71 24.66
CA GLN A 70 -10.34 -12.50 25.31
C GLN A 70 -10.75 -11.48 24.23
N PRO A 71 -11.81 -10.68 24.47
CA PRO A 71 -12.24 -9.66 23.53
C PRO A 71 -11.20 -8.54 23.39
N VAL A 72 -11.14 -7.90 22.22
CA VAL A 72 -10.21 -6.80 21.96
C VAL A 72 -10.55 -5.58 22.83
N SER A 73 -9.54 -5.05 23.53
CA SER A 73 -9.68 -3.83 24.31
C SER A 73 -9.66 -2.57 23.42
N ARG A 74 -10.30 -1.48 23.87
CA ARG A 74 -10.32 -0.19 23.14
C ARG A 74 -8.92 0.33 22.75
N PRO A 75 -7.88 0.26 23.61
CA PRO A 75 -6.54 0.70 23.23
C PRO A 75 -5.92 -0.17 22.11
N GLN A 76 -6.17 -1.48 22.12
CA GLN A 76 -5.68 -2.39 21.08
C GLN A 76 -6.35 -2.10 19.72
N PHE A 77 -7.64 -1.80 19.74
CA PHE A 77 -8.36 -1.41 18.53
C PHE A 77 -7.76 -0.17 17.86
N GLY A 78 -7.25 0.80 18.64
CA GLY A 78 -6.55 1.97 18.12
C GLY A 78 -5.35 1.60 17.24
N HIS A 79 -4.51 0.67 17.69
CA HIS A 79 -3.36 0.20 16.91
C HIS A 79 -3.76 -0.57 15.65
N MET A 80 -4.83 -1.38 15.72
CA MET A 80 -5.37 -2.09 14.55
C MET A 80 -5.89 -1.09 13.51
N ALA A 81 -6.53 -0.01 13.95
CA ALA A 81 -7.01 1.05 13.08
C ALA A 81 -5.85 1.84 12.44
N GLU A 82 -4.77 2.12 13.19
CA GLU A 82 -3.56 2.75 12.64
C GLU A 82 -2.94 1.90 11.52
N ASP A 83 -2.84 0.59 11.72
CA ASP A 83 -2.33 -0.33 10.71
C ASP A 83 -3.23 -0.39 9.48
N ALA A 84 -4.55 -0.42 9.66
CA ALA A 84 -5.51 -0.37 8.57
C ALA A 84 -5.45 0.95 7.77
N VAL A 85 -5.23 2.08 8.44
CA VAL A 85 -5.01 3.38 7.79
C VAL A 85 -3.73 3.34 6.95
N ALA A 86 -2.66 2.73 7.45
CA ALA A 86 -1.42 2.57 6.71
C ALA A 86 -1.62 1.72 5.44
N VAL A 87 -2.38 0.62 5.51
CA VAL A 87 -2.75 -0.17 4.32
C VAL A 87 -3.61 0.66 3.36
N GLY A 88 -4.67 1.27 3.87
CA GLY A 88 -5.60 2.07 3.07
C GLY A 88 -4.90 3.22 2.34
N PHE A 89 -3.94 3.89 3.00
CA PHE A 89 -3.10 4.91 2.38
C PHE A 89 -2.32 4.37 1.18
N GLY A 90 -1.68 3.21 1.32
CA GLY A 90 -0.97 2.58 0.21
C GLY A 90 -1.89 2.28 -0.98
N VAL A 91 -3.09 1.77 -0.72
CA VAL A 91 -4.08 1.45 -1.77
C VAL A 91 -4.62 2.72 -2.44
N ALA A 92 -4.96 3.73 -1.65
CA ALA A 92 -5.62 4.95 -2.10
C ALA A 92 -4.67 5.97 -2.74
N PHE A 93 -3.36 5.88 -2.48
CA PHE A 93 -2.38 6.85 -2.97
C PHE A 93 -2.52 7.18 -4.48
N PRO A 94 -2.68 6.20 -5.39
CA PRO A 94 -2.84 6.49 -6.81
C PRO A 94 -4.11 7.29 -7.15
N ALA A 95 -5.14 7.29 -6.29
CA ALA A 95 -6.42 7.96 -6.53
C ALA A 95 -6.24 9.47 -6.72
N VAL A 96 -5.23 10.07 -6.08
CA VAL A 96 -4.90 11.49 -6.24
C VAL A 96 -4.65 11.83 -7.71
N PHE A 97 -3.92 10.99 -8.45
CA PHE A 97 -3.64 11.25 -9.87
C PHE A 97 -4.91 11.17 -10.72
N PHE A 98 -5.81 10.25 -10.41
CA PHE A 98 -7.08 10.13 -11.13
C PHE A 98 -8.06 11.25 -10.79
N LEU A 99 -8.05 11.77 -9.55
CA LEU A 99 -8.80 12.97 -9.18
C LEU A 99 -8.28 14.20 -9.92
N LEU A 100 -6.96 14.37 -10.01
CA LEU A 100 -6.36 15.48 -10.78
C LEU A 100 -6.70 15.37 -12.28
N SER A 101 -6.72 14.16 -12.83
CA SER A 101 -7.17 13.92 -14.21
C SER A 101 -8.67 14.20 -14.39
N ALA A 102 -9.51 13.85 -13.40
CA ALA A 102 -10.95 14.17 -13.43
C ALA A 102 -11.21 15.69 -13.41
N LEU A 103 -10.32 16.47 -12.80
CA LEU A 103 -10.35 17.93 -12.82
C LEU A 103 -9.79 18.53 -14.13
N GLY A 104 -9.33 17.69 -15.06
CA GLY A 104 -8.80 18.12 -16.36
C GLY A 104 -7.34 18.60 -16.32
N LEU A 105 -6.59 18.34 -15.25
CA LEU A 105 -5.18 18.77 -15.18
C LEU A 105 -4.26 17.95 -16.10
N PHE A 106 -4.59 16.70 -16.39
CA PHE A 106 -3.89 15.85 -17.35
C PHE A 106 -4.77 14.69 -17.84
N GLU A 107 -4.36 14.10 -18.96
CA GLU A 107 -5.04 12.97 -19.60
C GLU A 107 -5.03 11.72 -18.71
N VAL A 108 -6.04 10.86 -18.89
CA VAL A 108 -6.18 9.62 -18.12
C VAL A 108 -4.97 8.69 -18.29
N ASP A 109 -4.40 8.62 -19.50
CA ASP A 109 -3.21 7.81 -19.79
C ASP A 109 -1.96 8.34 -19.05
N THR A 110 -1.88 9.66 -18.90
CA THR A 110 -0.84 10.30 -18.07
C THR A 110 -1.05 9.94 -16.60
N ALA A 111 -2.31 9.92 -16.12
CA ALA A 111 -2.63 9.50 -14.76
C ALA A 111 -2.20 8.04 -14.48
N PHE A 112 -2.49 7.12 -15.40
CA PHE A 112 -2.04 5.72 -15.31
C PHE A 112 -0.51 5.60 -15.30
N THR A 113 0.17 6.35 -16.18
CA THR A 113 1.63 6.34 -16.25
C THR A 113 2.25 6.83 -14.95
N ILE A 114 1.82 7.98 -14.44
CA ILE A 114 2.33 8.54 -13.18
C ILE A 114 1.99 7.60 -12.02
N ALA A 115 0.77 7.08 -11.93
CA ALA A 115 0.34 6.17 -10.87
C ALA A 115 1.22 4.90 -10.81
N LYS A 116 1.56 4.31 -11.97
CA LYS A 116 2.44 3.13 -12.02
C LYS A 116 3.84 3.42 -11.50
N TRP A 117 4.49 4.46 -12.02
CA TRP A 117 5.88 4.78 -11.67
C TRP A 117 6.01 5.30 -10.25
N THR A 118 5.07 6.13 -9.80
CA THR A 118 5.04 6.62 -8.42
C THR A 118 4.67 5.51 -7.46
N GLY A 119 3.74 4.60 -7.80
CA GLY A 119 3.43 3.42 -7.00
C GLY A 119 4.64 2.49 -6.86
N LEU A 120 5.34 2.21 -7.95
CA LEU A 120 6.60 1.44 -7.94
C LEU A 120 7.67 2.12 -7.07
N GLY A 121 7.84 3.44 -7.23
CA GLY A 121 8.74 4.25 -6.42
C GLY A 121 8.38 4.23 -4.95
N LEU A 122 7.10 4.31 -4.60
CA LEU A 122 6.57 4.26 -3.24
C LEU A 122 6.90 2.91 -2.58
N ILE A 123 6.65 1.81 -3.28
CA ILE A 123 6.96 0.45 -2.84
C ILE A 123 8.47 0.31 -2.54
N GLY A 124 9.32 0.76 -3.47
CA GLY A 124 10.78 0.71 -3.29
C GLY A 124 11.28 1.63 -2.17
N PHE A 125 10.74 2.84 -2.08
CA PHE A 125 11.08 3.85 -1.07
C PHE A 125 10.76 3.33 0.34
N TYR A 126 9.53 2.85 0.56
CA TYR A 126 9.16 2.28 1.85
C TYR A 126 9.90 0.98 2.14
N GLY A 127 10.18 0.13 1.14
CA GLY A 127 11.03 -1.04 1.30
C GLY A 127 12.46 -0.70 1.76
N TYR A 128 13.05 0.36 1.21
CA TYR A 128 14.35 0.88 1.65
C TYR A 128 14.29 1.39 3.10
N TRP A 129 13.30 2.22 3.44
CA TRP A 129 13.19 2.79 4.78
C TRP A 129 12.87 1.75 5.85
N ALA A 130 12.05 0.73 5.54
CA ALA A 130 11.86 -0.43 6.40
C ALA A 130 13.19 -1.08 6.76
N ALA A 131 14.05 -1.30 5.76
CA ALA A 131 15.37 -1.88 5.98
C ALA A 131 16.28 -0.97 6.79
N ARG A 132 16.24 0.36 6.58
CA ARG A 132 17.00 1.33 7.36
C ARG A 132 16.58 1.39 8.81
N PHE A 133 15.27 1.39 9.09
CA PHE A 133 14.75 1.37 10.47
C PHE A 133 15.04 0.04 11.17
N ALA A 134 15.16 -1.06 10.43
CA ALA A 134 15.64 -2.34 10.94
C ALA A 134 17.17 -2.41 11.16
N GLY A 135 17.90 -1.30 10.98
CA GLY A 135 19.35 -1.23 11.23
C GLY A 135 20.22 -1.73 10.08
N ALA A 136 19.67 -2.02 8.90
CA ALA A 136 20.47 -2.47 7.76
C ALA A 136 21.37 -1.36 7.21
N ALA A 137 22.60 -1.71 6.80
CA ALA A 137 23.48 -0.79 6.08
C ALA A 137 22.84 -0.31 4.77
N THR A 138 23.24 0.88 4.29
CA THR A 138 22.62 1.54 3.11
C THR A 138 22.54 0.63 1.88
N HIS A 139 23.61 -0.11 1.56
CA HIS A 139 23.62 -1.03 0.41
C HIS A 139 22.65 -2.20 0.57
N HIS A 140 22.56 -2.79 1.77
CA HIS A 140 21.57 -3.83 2.07
C HIS A 140 20.14 -3.27 2.02
N ALA A 141 19.93 -2.03 2.47
CA ALA A 141 18.63 -1.37 2.38
C ALA A 141 18.23 -1.08 0.93
N LEU A 142 19.17 -0.67 0.07
CA LEU A 142 18.93 -0.49 -1.37
C LEU A 142 18.55 -1.82 -2.02
N LEU A 143 19.26 -2.91 -1.71
CA LEU A 143 18.91 -4.25 -2.20
C LEU A 143 17.51 -4.67 -1.76
N LYS A 144 17.15 -4.46 -0.48
CA LYS A 144 15.80 -4.77 0.02
C LYS A 144 14.72 -3.91 -0.65
N GLY A 145 14.93 -2.61 -0.78
CA GLY A 145 14.02 -1.71 -1.49
C GLY A 145 13.83 -2.13 -2.94
N ALA A 146 14.92 -2.47 -3.64
CA ALA A 146 14.87 -2.98 -5.01
C ALA A 146 14.11 -4.30 -5.11
N LEU A 147 14.39 -5.27 -4.23
CA LEU A 147 13.69 -6.56 -4.20
C LEU A 147 12.18 -6.41 -3.98
N VAL A 148 11.76 -5.49 -3.11
CA VAL A 148 10.34 -5.21 -2.87
C VAL A 148 9.73 -4.48 -4.07
N ALA A 149 10.44 -3.52 -4.68
CA ALA A 149 10.01 -2.87 -5.91
C ALA A 149 9.85 -3.85 -7.08
N LEU A 150 10.67 -4.91 -7.14
CA LEU A 150 10.53 -5.96 -8.15
C LEU A 150 9.18 -6.68 -8.09
N ILE A 151 8.51 -6.70 -6.93
CA ILE A 151 7.13 -7.22 -6.84
C ILE A 151 6.18 -6.33 -7.65
N GLY A 152 6.27 -5.01 -7.48
CA GLY A 152 5.49 -4.05 -8.26
C GLY A 152 5.86 -4.06 -9.74
N ALA A 153 7.15 -4.14 -10.07
CA ALA A 153 7.62 -4.25 -11.45
C ALA A 153 7.15 -5.56 -12.10
N GLY A 154 7.12 -6.66 -11.33
CA GLY A 154 6.58 -7.94 -11.74
C GLY A 154 5.11 -7.87 -12.11
N LEU A 155 4.29 -7.11 -11.38
CA LEU A 155 2.89 -6.87 -11.75
C LEU A 155 2.77 -6.12 -13.09
N ILE A 156 3.60 -5.10 -13.30
CA ILE A 156 3.63 -4.34 -14.56
C ILE A 156 4.09 -5.25 -15.72
N ALA A 157 5.12 -6.09 -15.50
CA ALA A 157 5.62 -7.01 -16.50
C ALA A 157 4.62 -8.13 -16.82
N LEU A 158 3.95 -8.69 -15.81
CA LEU A 158 2.89 -9.69 -16.00
C LEU A 158 1.79 -9.15 -16.90
N LYS A 159 1.37 -7.89 -16.71
CA LYS A 159 0.41 -7.24 -17.60
C LYS A 159 0.89 -7.23 -19.05
N ALA A 160 2.17 -6.97 -19.28
CA ALA A 160 2.79 -6.95 -20.61
C ALA A 160 3.06 -8.34 -21.21
N LEU A 161 2.89 -9.42 -20.45
CA LEU A 161 3.07 -10.81 -20.93
C LEU A 161 1.73 -11.52 -21.17
N VAL A 162 0.71 -11.22 -20.38
CA VAL A 162 -0.63 -11.82 -20.50
C VAL A 162 -1.49 -11.08 -21.54
N HIS A 163 -0.96 -9.98 -22.09
CA HIS A 163 -1.57 -9.14 -23.11
C HIS A 163 -0.48 -8.54 -24.01
#